data_AF-A0A1W2B3T9-F1
#
_entry.id   AF-A0A1W2B3T9-F1
#
_cell.length_a   1.000
_cell.length_b   1.000
_cell.length_c   1.000
_cell.angle_alpha   90.00
_cell.angle_beta   90.00
_cell.angle_gamma   90.00
#
_symmetry.space_group_name_H-M   'P 1'
#
loop_
_entity.id
_entity.type
_entity.pdbx_description
1 polymer ?
#
loop_
_entity_poly.entity_id
_entity_poly.type
_entity_poly.pdbx_seq_one_letter_code
_entity_poly.pdbx_strand_id
1 'polypeptide(L)'
;MSLGKERLVQVLTAPLDSIVDVGARTCPSEQVLREWRLPERDLDALSRWGLPNDGVKTPDFQAATEPVLVPNVAGPFESLMITPEDRLYLLGGWGSWEGTPRMGAVAGDGRVLAIRKRPMTVEDIHRDLRPYRPHLYHPSVDFINSSVAQLVEVSWRWRAAAQVMTTLEEPAFNAPIEELEAFWARLRECVWIVLQQVERIDEQLQAVFPGSLWYETITDPGC
;
A
#
# COMPACT_ATOMS: atom_id res chain seq x y z
N MET A 1 8.56 -21.01 -18.43
CA MET A 1 8.19 -20.19 -17.26
C MET A 1 6.93 -20.83 -16.67
N SER A 2 6.70 -20.84 -15.35
CA SER A 2 5.47 -21.46 -14.83
C SER A 2 4.24 -20.64 -15.25
N LEU A 3 3.09 -21.28 -15.47
CA LEU A 3 1.85 -20.62 -15.90
C LEU A 3 1.45 -19.45 -14.98
N GLY A 4 1.68 -19.60 -13.67
CA GLY A 4 1.44 -18.53 -12.69
C GLY A 4 2.34 -17.31 -12.90
N LYS A 5 3.61 -17.49 -13.26
CA LYS A 5 4.56 -16.40 -13.51
C LYS A 5 4.24 -15.64 -14.80
N GLU A 6 3.84 -16.36 -15.86
CA GLU A 6 3.38 -15.74 -17.11
C GLU A 6 2.16 -14.85 -16.88
N ARG A 7 1.16 -15.39 -16.16
CA ARG A 7 -0.05 -14.64 -15.81
C ARG A 7 0.24 -13.45 -14.91
N LEU A 8 1.17 -13.59 -13.96
CA LEU A 8 1.59 -12.51 -13.08
C LEU A 8 2.22 -11.36 -13.88
N VAL A 9 3.19 -11.64 -14.74
CA VAL A 9 3.80 -10.63 -15.61
C VAL A 9 2.75 -9.97 -16.51
N GLN A 10 1.80 -10.76 -17.04
CA GLN A 10 0.71 -10.23 -17.86
C GLN A 10 -0.12 -9.19 -17.11
N VAL A 11 -0.61 -9.49 -15.89
CA VAL A 11 -1.43 -8.52 -15.14
C VAL A 11 -0.63 -7.31 -14.67
N LEU A 12 0.64 -7.50 -14.33
CA LEU A 12 1.54 -6.43 -13.88
C LEU A 12 1.96 -5.47 -15.00
N THR A 13 1.81 -5.84 -16.27
CA THR A 13 2.19 -5.02 -17.42
C THR A 13 1.01 -4.61 -18.30
N ALA A 14 -0.17 -5.18 -18.08
CA ALA A 14 -1.38 -4.84 -18.80
C ALA A 14 -1.76 -3.35 -18.63
N PRO A 15 -2.48 -2.76 -19.60
CA PRO A 15 -3.07 -1.43 -19.45
C PRO A 15 -3.98 -1.38 -18.23
N LEU A 16 -3.92 -0.29 -17.46
CA LEU A 16 -4.64 -0.19 -16.18
C LEU A 16 -6.15 -0.38 -16.35
N ASP A 17 -6.75 0.18 -17.42
CA ASP A 17 -8.18 0.01 -17.71
C ASP A 17 -8.61 -1.46 -17.90
N SER A 18 -7.68 -2.36 -18.22
CA SER A 18 -7.98 -3.78 -18.43
C SER A 18 -7.91 -4.63 -17.16
N ILE A 19 -7.32 -4.11 -16.07
CA ILE A 19 -7.18 -4.81 -14.79
C ILE A 19 -8.03 -4.21 -13.67
N VAL A 20 -8.60 -3.02 -13.88
CA VAL A 20 -9.49 -2.37 -12.91
C VAL A 20 -10.81 -3.12 -12.84
N ASP A 21 -11.12 -3.60 -11.63
CA ASP A 21 -12.39 -4.25 -11.31
C ASP A 21 -13.40 -3.19 -10.86
N VAL A 22 -14.39 -2.90 -11.72
CA VAL A 22 -15.41 -1.89 -11.46
C VAL A 22 -16.21 -2.18 -10.18
N GLY A 23 -16.40 -3.45 -9.83
CA GLY A 23 -17.16 -3.84 -8.64
C GLY A 23 -16.41 -3.57 -7.33
N ALA A 24 -15.08 -3.48 -7.38
CA ALA A 24 -14.23 -3.18 -6.23
C ALA A 24 -13.68 -1.76 -6.24
N ARG A 25 -14.01 -0.96 -7.26
CA ARG A 25 -13.53 0.40 -7.42
C ARG A 25 -14.32 1.36 -6.53
N THR A 26 -13.62 2.10 -5.70
CA THR A 26 -14.17 3.27 -5.00
C THR A 26 -13.53 4.53 -5.57
N CYS A 27 -14.36 5.50 -5.96
CA CYS A 27 -13.93 6.81 -6.44
C CYS A 27 -14.43 7.91 -5.50
N PRO A 28 -13.66 8.99 -5.28
CA PRO A 28 -14.19 10.21 -4.68
C PRO A 28 -15.20 10.87 -5.64
N SER A 29 -16.06 11.75 -5.12
CA SER A 29 -16.99 12.49 -5.96
C SER A 29 -16.25 13.51 -6.84
N GLU A 30 -16.74 13.73 -8.05
CA GLU A 30 -16.13 14.73 -8.96
C GLU A 30 -16.12 16.13 -8.37
N GLN A 31 -17.17 16.50 -7.62
CA GLN A 31 -17.26 17.80 -6.96
C GLN A 31 -16.10 18.00 -5.97
N VAL A 32 -15.77 16.97 -5.20
CA VAL A 32 -14.69 17.04 -4.21
C VAL A 32 -13.33 17.11 -4.90
N LEU A 33 -13.11 16.29 -5.93
CA LEU A 33 -11.83 16.28 -6.67
C LEU A 33 -11.50 17.64 -7.29
N ARG A 34 -12.48 18.38 -7.80
CA ARG A 34 -12.25 19.71 -8.41
C ARG A 34 -11.73 20.75 -7.43
N GLU A 35 -12.00 20.56 -6.15
CA GLU A 35 -11.62 21.49 -5.08
C GLU A 35 -10.31 21.05 -4.39
N TRP A 36 -9.90 19.79 -4.56
CA TRP A 36 -8.66 19.30 -3.99
C TRP A 36 -7.45 19.91 -4.69
N ARG A 37 -6.53 20.42 -3.88
CA ARG A 37 -5.24 20.95 -4.33
C ARG A 37 -4.26 19.80 -4.54
N LEU A 38 -4.49 18.97 -5.54
CA LEU A 38 -3.59 17.89 -5.97
C LEU A 38 -3.12 18.12 -7.42
N PRO A 39 -2.00 17.50 -7.84
CA PRO A 39 -1.60 17.50 -9.24
C PRO A 39 -2.71 16.97 -10.17
N GLU A 40 -2.83 17.52 -11.38
CA GLU A 40 -3.87 17.13 -12.35
C GLU A 40 -3.85 15.62 -12.64
N ARG A 41 -2.66 15.05 -12.82
CA ARG A 41 -2.47 13.60 -13.03
C ARG A 41 -3.04 12.76 -11.88
N ASP A 42 -2.96 13.24 -10.65
CA ASP A 42 -3.45 12.56 -9.46
C ASP A 42 -4.98 12.60 -9.38
N LEU A 43 -5.56 13.76 -9.70
CA LEU A 43 -7.01 13.93 -9.81
C LEU A 43 -7.60 13.05 -10.91
N ASP A 44 -6.96 13.02 -12.08
CA ASP A 44 -7.37 12.18 -13.21
C ASP A 44 -7.32 10.69 -12.85
N ALA A 45 -6.27 10.24 -12.16
CA ALA A 45 -6.13 8.86 -11.75
C ALA A 45 -7.23 8.43 -10.76
N LEU A 46 -7.52 9.27 -9.76
CA LEU A 46 -8.60 9.03 -8.81
C LEU A 46 -9.98 9.04 -9.47
N SER A 47 -10.22 9.99 -10.38
CA SER A 47 -11.49 10.10 -11.11
C SER A 47 -11.73 8.88 -11.99
N ARG A 48 -10.71 8.47 -12.75
CA ARG A 48 -10.83 7.39 -13.73
C ARG A 48 -10.82 6.00 -13.11
N TRP A 49 -9.83 5.73 -12.25
CA TRP A 49 -9.58 4.37 -11.75
C TRP A 49 -9.88 4.21 -10.27
N GLY A 50 -9.90 5.28 -9.48
CA GLY A 50 -10.15 5.20 -8.03
C GLY A 50 -9.15 4.30 -7.31
N LEU A 51 -9.51 3.85 -6.11
CA LEU A 51 -8.75 2.86 -5.35
C LEU A 51 -9.55 1.55 -5.22
N PRO A 52 -8.89 0.39 -5.19
CA PRO A 52 -9.54 -0.88 -4.89
C PRO A 52 -9.97 -0.92 -3.42
N ASN A 53 -11.14 -1.51 -3.17
CA ASN A 53 -11.60 -1.94 -1.85
C ASN A 53 -11.38 -3.46 -1.73
N ASP A 54 -10.33 -3.86 -1.01
CA ASP A 54 -9.80 -5.23 -1.05
C ASP A 54 -9.41 -5.82 0.31
N GLY A 55 -9.88 -5.21 1.41
CA GLY A 55 -9.60 -5.66 2.78
C GLY A 55 -8.22 -5.26 3.30
N VAL A 56 -7.23 -5.15 2.41
CA VAL A 56 -5.92 -4.53 2.69
C VAL A 56 -6.04 -3.01 2.60
N LYS A 57 -6.81 -2.48 1.65
CA LYS A 57 -7.12 -1.06 1.53
C LYS A 57 -8.63 -0.88 1.62
N THR A 58 -9.03 0.06 2.46
CA THR A 58 -10.42 0.47 2.60
C THR A 58 -10.53 1.96 2.23
N PRO A 59 -10.79 2.28 0.95
CA PRO A 59 -10.96 3.66 0.53
C PRO A 59 -12.11 4.33 1.28
N ASP A 60 -11.85 5.50 1.85
CA ASP A 60 -12.81 6.31 2.59
C ASP A 60 -12.44 7.78 2.36
N PHE A 61 -12.72 8.23 1.13
CA PHE A 61 -12.32 9.55 0.68
C PHE A 61 -13.04 10.63 1.48
N GLN A 62 -12.28 11.62 1.99
CA GLN A 62 -12.92 12.75 2.68
C GLN A 62 -13.91 13.49 1.75
N ALA A 63 -15.03 13.93 2.30
CA ALA A 63 -15.98 14.77 1.58
C ALA A 63 -15.64 16.27 1.62
N ALA A 64 -14.73 16.67 2.52
CA ALA A 64 -14.33 18.07 2.69
C ALA A 64 -13.38 18.54 1.56
N THR A 65 -13.46 19.82 1.22
CA THR A 65 -12.60 20.48 0.24
C THR A 65 -11.24 20.87 0.82
N GLU A 66 -11.17 21.13 2.12
CA GLU A 66 -9.92 21.39 2.83
C GLU A 66 -9.31 20.08 3.38
N PRO A 67 -7.99 19.93 3.35
CA PRO A 67 -7.32 18.75 3.87
C PRO A 67 -7.49 18.63 5.39
N VAL A 68 -7.97 17.48 5.87
CA VAL A 68 -8.37 17.30 7.29
C VAL A 68 -7.33 16.56 8.13
N LEU A 69 -6.41 15.84 7.48
CA LEU A 69 -5.39 15.09 8.21
C LEU A 69 -4.21 16.00 8.55
N VAL A 70 -3.86 15.99 9.84
CA VAL A 70 -2.69 16.66 10.38
C VAL A 70 -1.68 15.59 10.75
N PRO A 71 -0.47 15.60 10.18
CA PRO A 71 0.57 14.63 10.51
C PRO A 71 1.03 14.80 11.95
N ASN A 72 1.31 13.68 12.63
CA ASN A 72 2.01 13.71 13.91
C ASN A 72 3.52 13.66 13.64
N VAL A 73 4.21 14.78 13.78
CA VAL A 73 5.68 14.82 13.65
C VAL A 73 6.30 14.50 15.01
N ALA A 74 6.26 13.23 15.39
CA ALA A 74 6.67 12.77 16.72
C ALA A 74 8.19 12.64 16.89
N GLY A 75 8.97 12.61 15.80
CA GLY A 75 10.41 12.42 15.87
C GLY A 75 11.17 12.81 14.59
N PRO A 76 12.49 12.54 14.58
CA PRO A 76 13.36 12.87 13.44
C PRO A 76 12.97 12.14 12.16
N PHE A 77 12.49 10.89 12.25
CA PHE A 77 12.08 10.12 11.07
C PHE A 77 10.90 10.76 10.36
N GLU A 78 9.85 11.15 11.09
CA GLU A 78 8.70 11.83 10.50
C GLU A 78 9.09 13.20 9.91
N SER A 79 10.01 13.91 10.56
CA SER A 79 10.50 15.22 10.11
C SER A 79 11.23 15.17 8.76
N LEU A 80 11.72 13.99 8.34
CA LEU A 80 12.33 13.80 7.02
C LEU A 80 11.29 13.69 5.90
N MET A 81 10.06 13.29 6.23
CA MET A 81 9.01 13.00 5.25
C MET A 81 8.00 14.15 5.13
N ILE A 82 7.69 14.81 6.25
CA ILE A 82 6.61 15.80 6.32
C ILE A 82 6.94 16.94 7.29
N THR A 83 6.38 18.11 7.02
CA THR A 83 6.46 19.30 7.87
C THR A 83 5.20 19.45 8.74
N PRO A 84 5.27 20.18 9.87
CA PRO A 84 4.09 20.47 10.70
C PRO A 84 2.99 21.27 9.97
N GLU A 85 3.35 21.99 8.91
CA GLU A 85 2.44 22.81 8.10
C GLU A 85 1.69 21.99 7.06
N ASP A 86 2.22 20.83 6.68
CA ASP A 86 1.60 19.97 5.69
C ASP A 86 0.22 19.51 6.17
N ARG A 87 -0.71 19.42 5.23
CA ARG A 87 -2.08 18.96 5.45
C ARG A 87 -2.40 17.95 4.36
N LEU A 88 -3.10 16.88 4.73
CA LEU A 88 -3.40 15.79 3.80
C LEU A 88 -4.90 15.58 3.60
N TYR A 89 -5.26 15.23 2.37
CA TYR A 89 -6.56 14.71 1.99
C TYR A 89 -6.66 13.24 2.40
N LEU A 90 -7.66 12.86 3.20
CA LEU A 90 -7.88 11.44 3.55
C LEU A 90 -8.33 10.65 2.31
N LEU A 91 -7.60 9.57 2.01
CA LEU A 91 -7.91 8.62 0.94
C LEU A 91 -8.58 7.34 1.46
N GLY A 92 -8.32 6.96 2.71
CA GLY A 92 -8.86 5.75 3.33
C GLY A 92 -7.98 5.18 4.44
N GLY A 93 -8.16 3.90 4.75
CA GLY A 93 -7.35 3.14 5.70
C GLY A 93 -6.52 2.04 5.04
N TRP A 94 -5.36 1.73 5.62
CA TRP A 94 -4.51 0.61 5.23
C TRP A 94 -4.57 -0.54 6.23
N GLY A 95 -5.43 -1.52 5.94
CA GLY A 95 -5.78 -2.66 6.78
C GLY A 95 -7.21 -2.52 7.31
N SER A 96 -7.61 -3.48 8.15
CA SER A 96 -9.00 -3.67 8.58
C SER A 96 -9.27 -3.38 10.08
N TRP A 97 -8.30 -2.84 10.82
CA TRP A 97 -8.35 -2.75 12.29
C TRP A 97 -8.28 -1.28 12.74
N GLU A 98 -8.88 -0.92 13.89
CA GLU A 98 -8.96 0.48 14.35
C GLU A 98 -7.59 1.17 14.56
N GLY A 99 -6.51 0.39 14.69
CA GLY A 99 -5.13 0.86 14.81
C GLY A 99 -4.37 1.04 13.49
N THR A 100 -4.98 0.72 12.34
CA THR A 100 -4.31 0.81 11.05
C THR A 100 -4.04 2.26 10.64
N PRO A 101 -2.92 2.53 9.94
CA PRO A 101 -2.65 3.87 9.47
C PRO A 101 -3.71 4.34 8.46
N ARG A 102 -4.03 5.63 8.52
CA ARG A 102 -4.84 6.30 7.50
C ARG A 102 -3.94 6.69 6.33
N MET A 103 -4.41 6.52 5.11
CA MET A 103 -3.73 7.01 3.92
C MET A 103 -4.11 8.46 3.66
N GLY A 104 -3.14 9.35 3.54
CA GLY A 104 -3.34 10.75 3.19
C GLY A 104 -2.52 11.18 1.98
N ALA A 105 -3.10 12.00 1.11
CA ALA A 105 -2.37 12.70 0.05
C ALA A 105 -2.01 14.11 0.49
N VAL A 106 -0.73 14.47 0.49
CA VAL A 106 -0.24 15.82 0.84
C VAL A 106 -0.80 16.84 -0.16
N ALA A 107 -1.46 17.88 0.36
CA ALA A 107 -1.97 18.97 -0.46
C ALA A 107 -0.80 19.71 -1.14
N GLY A 108 -0.91 19.95 -2.43
CA GLY A 108 0.10 20.60 -3.28
C GLY A 108 0.87 19.60 -4.14
N ASP A 109 1.56 18.64 -3.52
CA ASP A 109 2.47 17.72 -4.25
C ASP A 109 1.93 16.31 -4.49
N GLY A 110 0.86 15.89 -3.78
CA GLY A 110 0.20 14.60 -3.98
C GLY A 110 0.94 13.39 -3.43
N ARG A 111 2.07 13.56 -2.72
CA ARG A 111 2.74 12.45 -2.02
C ARG A 111 1.78 11.76 -1.06
N VAL A 112 1.83 10.43 -1.03
CA VAL A 112 0.93 9.62 -0.21
C VAL A 112 1.67 9.08 1.00
N LEU A 113 1.13 9.36 2.18
CA LEU A 113 1.68 8.93 3.47
C LEU A 113 0.67 8.11 4.27
N ALA A 114 1.19 7.16 5.05
CA ALA A 114 0.47 6.46 6.10
C ALA A 114 0.59 7.25 7.39
N ILE A 115 -0.54 7.66 7.98
CA ILE A 115 -0.60 8.51 9.17
C ILE A 115 -1.22 7.73 10.33
N ARG A 116 -0.49 7.63 11.44
CA ARG A 116 -0.94 7.09 12.74
C ARG A 116 -1.07 8.21 13.75
N LYS A 117 -1.89 8.00 14.79
CA LYS A 117 -2.06 8.96 15.89
C LYS A 117 -0.76 9.19 16.66
N ARG A 118 0.07 8.17 16.80
CA ARG A 118 1.40 8.21 17.44
C ARG A 118 2.25 7.04 16.94
N PRO A 119 3.58 7.09 17.11
CA PRO A 119 4.44 5.96 16.79
C PRO A 119 4.02 4.73 17.59
N MET A 120 4.20 3.55 16.98
CA MET A 120 4.10 2.28 17.69
C MET A 120 5.48 1.95 18.28
N THR A 121 5.49 1.58 19.54
CA THR A 121 6.70 1.30 20.32
C THR A 121 6.60 -0.07 20.97
N VAL A 122 7.69 -0.53 21.61
CA VAL A 122 7.70 -1.78 22.39
C VAL A 122 6.61 -1.82 23.48
N GLU A 123 6.15 -0.67 23.98
CA GLU A 123 5.09 -0.61 24.98
C GLU A 123 3.71 -0.98 24.42
N ASP A 124 3.55 -0.92 23.10
CA ASP A 124 2.29 -1.18 22.40
C ASP A 124 2.05 -2.65 22.07
N ILE A 125 3.08 -3.50 22.23
CA ILE A 125 2.96 -4.94 22.01
C ILE A 125 2.80 -5.70 23.33
N HIS A 126 2.20 -6.89 23.24
CA HIS A 126 1.99 -7.78 24.37
C HIS A 126 3.29 -8.00 25.14
N ARG A 127 3.22 -8.03 26.48
CA ARG A 127 4.39 -8.07 27.36
C ARG A 127 5.36 -9.20 27.00
N ASP A 128 4.84 -10.35 26.61
CA ASP A 128 5.63 -11.53 26.25
C ASP A 128 6.36 -11.39 24.91
N LEU A 129 5.93 -10.48 24.05
CA LEU A 129 6.58 -10.18 22.76
C LEU A 129 7.68 -9.13 22.88
N ARG A 130 7.67 -8.32 23.95
CA ARG A 130 8.64 -7.23 24.17
C ARG A 130 10.11 -7.69 24.15
N PRO A 131 10.49 -8.83 24.79
CA PRO A 131 11.87 -9.30 24.75
C PRO A 131 12.37 -9.64 23.33
N TYR A 132 11.45 -9.98 22.42
CA TYR A 132 11.78 -10.31 21.03
C TYR A 132 11.80 -9.08 20.11
N ARG A 133 11.29 -7.94 20.56
CA ARG A 133 11.30 -6.67 19.82
C ARG A 133 11.68 -5.47 20.71
N PRO A 134 12.85 -5.49 21.36
CA PRO A 134 13.24 -4.47 22.34
C PRO A 134 13.43 -3.07 21.73
N HIS A 135 13.59 -2.98 20.42
CA HIS A 135 13.80 -1.74 19.67
C HIS A 135 12.65 -1.44 18.70
N LEU A 136 11.45 -1.99 18.96
CA LEU A 136 10.30 -1.73 18.11
C LEU A 136 9.99 -0.23 18.06
N TYR A 137 10.04 0.32 16.86
CA TYR A 137 9.60 1.67 16.56
C TYR A 137 9.03 1.68 15.14
N HIS A 138 7.71 1.83 15.03
CA HIS A 138 7.06 2.17 13.76
C HIS A 138 6.67 3.65 13.78
N PRO A 139 7.09 4.44 12.78
CA PRO A 139 6.80 5.86 12.75
C PRO A 139 5.30 6.15 12.75
N SER A 140 4.97 7.36 13.21
CA SER A 140 3.62 7.89 13.07
C SER A 140 3.31 8.38 11.65
N VAL A 141 4.33 8.57 10.83
CA VAL A 141 4.22 8.94 9.42
C VAL A 141 5.12 8.02 8.62
N ASP A 142 4.57 7.26 7.66
CA ASP A 142 5.33 6.42 6.74
C ASP A 142 5.07 6.81 5.30
N PHE A 143 6.08 6.70 4.45
CA PHE A 143 5.93 6.91 3.01
C PHE A 143 5.21 5.73 2.34
N ILE A 144 4.21 6.02 1.50
CA ILE A 144 3.50 5.00 0.70
C ILE A 144 3.83 5.13 -0.78
N ASN A 145 3.69 6.33 -1.36
CA ASN A 145 3.98 6.59 -2.77
C ASN A 145 4.32 8.06 -3.02
N SER A 146 5.08 8.36 -4.08
CA SER A 146 5.46 9.71 -4.47
C SER A 146 4.31 10.53 -5.04
N SER A 147 3.22 9.90 -5.48
CA SER A 147 2.02 10.55 -5.99
C SER A 147 0.78 9.67 -5.81
N VAL A 148 -0.41 10.28 -5.87
CA VAL A 148 -1.66 9.52 -5.83
C VAL A 148 -1.83 8.67 -7.09
N ALA A 149 -1.41 9.15 -8.26
CA ALA A 149 -1.49 8.38 -9.49
C ALA A 149 -0.67 7.08 -9.40
N GLN A 150 0.51 7.12 -8.79
CA GLN A 150 1.32 5.92 -8.55
C GLN A 150 0.67 5.00 -7.51
N LEU A 151 0.10 5.53 -6.43
CA LEU A 151 -0.67 4.73 -5.47
C LEU A 151 -1.81 3.98 -6.17
N VAL A 152 -2.59 4.67 -7.02
CA VAL A 152 -3.69 4.09 -7.79
C VAL A 152 -3.19 2.94 -8.66
N GLU A 153 -2.12 3.17 -9.42
CA GLU A 153 -1.56 2.14 -10.31
C GLU A 153 -1.02 0.94 -9.53
N VAL A 154 -0.21 1.16 -8.48
CA VAL A 154 0.34 0.09 -7.64
C VAL A 154 -0.78 -0.69 -6.97
N SER A 155 -1.82 -0.03 -6.47
CA SER A 155 -2.93 -0.70 -5.77
C SER A 155 -3.70 -1.66 -6.67
N TRP A 156 -4.02 -1.26 -7.90
CA TRP A 156 -4.70 -2.13 -8.85
C TRP A 156 -3.82 -3.28 -9.34
N ARG A 157 -2.53 -3.00 -9.61
CA ARG A 157 -1.58 -4.05 -10.00
C ARG A 157 -1.33 -5.05 -8.88
N TRP A 158 -1.24 -4.59 -7.63
CA TRP A 158 -1.17 -5.45 -6.46
C TRP A 158 -2.41 -6.33 -6.34
N ARG A 159 -3.62 -5.76 -6.39
CA ARG A 159 -4.86 -6.53 -6.32
C ARG A 159 -4.91 -7.63 -7.38
N ALA A 160 -4.57 -7.29 -8.63
CA ALA A 160 -4.55 -8.27 -9.73
C ALA A 160 -3.47 -9.34 -9.53
N ALA A 161 -2.28 -8.96 -9.05
CA ALA A 161 -1.21 -9.89 -8.73
C ALA A 161 -1.58 -10.83 -7.59
N ALA A 162 -2.18 -10.32 -6.51
CA ALA A 162 -2.65 -11.09 -5.37
C ALA A 162 -3.66 -12.16 -5.81
N GLN A 163 -4.62 -11.81 -6.67
CA GLN A 163 -5.57 -12.78 -7.24
C GLN A 163 -4.88 -13.88 -8.05
N VAL A 164 -3.80 -13.58 -8.78
CA VAL A 164 -3.01 -14.61 -9.47
C VAL A 164 -2.29 -15.49 -8.45
N MET A 165 -1.68 -14.90 -7.42
CA MET A 165 -0.95 -15.65 -6.40
C MET A 165 -1.86 -16.55 -5.56
N THR A 166 -3.12 -16.15 -5.28
CA THR A 166 -4.10 -17.00 -4.59
C THR A 166 -4.52 -18.24 -5.41
N THR A 167 -4.21 -18.30 -6.70
CA THR A 167 -4.45 -19.49 -7.53
C THR A 167 -3.28 -20.47 -7.54
N LEU A 168 -2.16 -20.13 -6.87
CA LEU A 168 -1.07 -21.07 -6.68
C LEU A 168 -1.52 -22.16 -5.71
N GLU A 169 -1.47 -23.42 -6.15
CA GLU A 169 -1.83 -24.57 -5.31
C GLU A 169 -0.82 -24.71 -4.17
N GLU A 170 -1.27 -24.45 -2.95
CA GLU A 170 -0.52 -24.76 -1.74
C GLU A 170 -0.49 -26.28 -1.54
N PRO A 171 0.69 -26.88 -1.28
CA PRO A 171 0.78 -28.30 -0.96
C PRO A 171 -0.04 -28.64 0.28
N ALA A 172 -0.56 -29.87 0.34
CA ALA A 172 -1.22 -30.34 1.55
C ALA A 172 -0.28 -30.28 2.75
N PHE A 173 -0.82 -30.09 3.96
CA PHE A 173 -0.02 -29.99 5.19
C PHE A 173 0.90 -31.20 5.44
N ASN A 174 0.55 -32.37 4.90
CA ASN A 174 1.31 -33.61 5.00
C ASN A 174 2.16 -33.92 3.74
N ALA A 175 2.31 -32.96 2.83
CA ALA A 175 3.16 -33.11 1.65
C ALA A 175 4.64 -33.28 2.06
N PRO A 176 5.46 -33.92 1.21
CA PRO A 176 6.90 -33.96 1.37
C PRO A 176 7.50 -32.55 1.52
N ILE A 177 8.59 -32.45 2.28
CA ILE A 177 9.26 -31.16 2.53
C ILE A 177 9.74 -30.51 1.23
N GLU A 178 10.14 -31.31 0.25
CA GLU A 178 10.60 -30.86 -1.06
C GLU A 178 9.48 -30.16 -1.85
N GLU A 179 8.23 -30.61 -1.71
CA GLU A 179 7.07 -29.98 -2.35
C GLU A 179 6.75 -28.64 -1.69
N LEU A 180 6.81 -28.58 -0.36
CA LEU A 180 6.67 -27.34 0.41
C LEU A 180 7.76 -26.33 0.04
N GLU A 181 9.01 -26.75 -0.01
CA GLU A 181 10.14 -25.90 -0.41
C GLU A 181 9.99 -25.38 -1.84
N ALA A 182 9.57 -26.23 -2.78
CA ALA A 182 9.31 -25.84 -4.17
C ALA A 182 8.16 -24.83 -4.29
N PHE A 183 7.10 -24.99 -3.50
CA PHE A 183 6.01 -24.02 -3.41
C PHE A 183 6.50 -22.67 -2.89
N TRP A 184 7.21 -22.65 -1.75
CA TRP A 184 7.72 -21.41 -1.17
C TRP A 184 8.75 -20.72 -2.08
N ALA A 185 9.58 -21.48 -2.79
CA ALA A 185 10.49 -20.92 -3.80
C ALA A 185 9.71 -20.21 -4.92
N ARG A 186 8.65 -20.84 -5.44
CA ARG A 186 7.78 -20.25 -6.46
C ARG A 186 7.04 -19.01 -5.97
N LEU A 187 6.53 -19.02 -4.74
CA LEU A 187 5.86 -17.86 -4.15
C LEU A 187 6.84 -16.70 -3.98
N ARG A 188 8.05 -16.95 -3.46
CA ARG A 188 9.11 -15.93 -3.34
C ARG A 188 9.48 -15.32 -4.68
N GLU A 189 9.55 -16.11 -5.75
CA GLU A 189 9.76 -15.58 -7.10
C GLU A 189 8.62 -14.65 -7.55
N CYS A 190 7.36 -15.00 -7.25
CA CYS A 190 6.21 -14.16 -7.57
C CYS A 190 6.25 -12.83 -6.80
N VAL A 191 6.50 -12.90 -5.49
CA VAL A 191 6.70 -11.74 -4.60
C VAL A 191 7.79 -10.82 -5.15
N TRP A 192 8.93 -11.38 -5.56
CA TRP A 192 10.02 -10.60 -6.13
C TRP A 192 9.62 -9.86 -7.41
N ILE A 193 8.89 -10.53 -8.32
CA ILE A 193 8.39 -9.90 -9.56
C ILE A 193 7.45 -8.74 -9.26
N VAL A 194 6.57 -8.88 -8.25
CA VAL A 194 5.67 -7.81 -7.82
C VAL A 194 6.47 -6.63 -7.28
N LEU A 195 7.42 -6.87 -6.37
CA LEU A 195 8.26 -5.82 -5.79
C LEU A 195 9.01 -5.03 -6.88
N GLN A 196 9.61 -5.73 -7.85
CA GLN A 196 10.28 -5.08 -8.98
C GLN A 196 9.34 -4.19 -9.79
N GLN A 197 8.08 -4.61 -9.98
CA GLN A 197 7.11 -3.79 -10.70
C GLN A 197 6.67 -2.58 -9.88
N VAL A 198 6.50 -2.72 -8.55
CA VAL A 198 6.18 -1.61 -7.67
C VAL A 198 7.28 -0.55 -7.68
N GLU A 199 8.54 -0.96 -7.58
CA GLU A 199 9.69 -0.06 -7.72
C GLU A 199 9.74 0.64 -9.08
N ARG A 200 9.37 -0.04 -10.16
CA ARG A 200 9.34 0.55 -11.50
C ARG A 200 8.27 1.63 -11.64
N ILE A 201 7.14 1.48 -10.95
CA ILE A 201 6.05 2.48 -10.97
C ILE A 201 6.44 3.69 -10.12
N ASP A 202 7.14 3.45 -9.01
CA ASP A 202 7.57 4.46 -8.07
C ASP A 202 9.00 4.23 -7.59
N GLU A 203 9.94 4.84 -8.29
CA GLU A 203 11.38 4.68 -8.06
C GLU A 203 11.80 5.17 -6.67
N GLN A 204 11.06 6.10 -6.04
CA GLN A 204 11.40 6.56 -4.69
C GLN A 204 11.18 5.46 -3.64
N LEU A 205 10.37 4.44 -3.94
CA LEU A 205 10.23 3.30 -3.05
C LEU A 205 11.56 2.55 -2.87
N GLN A 206 12.47 2.56 -3.85
CA GLN A 206 13.79 1.93 -3.71
C GLN A 206 14.60 2.51 -2.55
N ALA A 207 14.45 3.80 -2.25
CA ALA A 207 15.15 4.46 -1.16
C ALA A 207 14.59 4.10 0.22
N VAL A 208 13.34 3.62 0.29
CA VAL A 208 12.65 3.28 1.54
C VAL A 208 12.41 1.79 1.71
N PHE A 209 12.57 0.97 0.68
CA PHE A 209 12.64 -0.49 0.80
C PHE A 209 13.86 -0.90 1.65
N PRO A 210 13.73 -1.88 2.56
CA PRO A 210 12.58 -2.76 2.84
C PRO A 210 11.56 -2.22 3.86
N GLY A 211 11.71 -0.98 4.34
CA GLY A 211 10.84 -0.40 5.36
C GLY A 211 9.50 0.17 4.85
N SER A 212 9.18 0.01 3.57
CA SER A 212 7.94 0.55 2.99
C SER A 212 6.73 -0.31 3.35
N LEU A 213 5.56 0.34 3.45
CA LEU A 213 4.31 -0.35 3.71
C LEU A 213 3.92 -1.34 2.59
N TRP A 214 4.34 -1.04 1.35
CA TRP A 214 4.23 -1.96 0.22
C TRP A 214 5.09 -3.21 0.41
N TYR A 215 6.33 -3.08 0.89
CA TYR A 215 7.18 -4.23 1.16
C TYR A 215 6.52 -5.18 2.15
N GLU A 216 6.07 -4.64 3.28
CA GLU A 216 5.39 -5.41 4.32
C GLU A 216 4.16 -6.12 3.75
N THR A 217 3.31 -5.39 3.02
CA THR A 217 2.08 -5.94 2.42
C THR A 217 2.34 -7.03 1.38
N ILE A 218 3.43 -6.91 0.61
CA ILE A 218 3.74 -7.84 -0.48
C ILE A 218 4.49 -9.08 0.04
N THR A 219 5.26 -8.92 1.13
CA THR A 219 6.10 -10.00 1.68
C THR A 219 5.46 -10.72 2.86
N ASP A 220 4.43 -10.15 3.50
CA ASP A 220 3.67 -10.81 4.55
C ASP A 220 2.58 -11.73 3.96
N PRO A 221 2.72 -13.07 4.08
CA PRO A 221 1.74 -14.01 3.55
C PRO A 221 0.40 -14.02 4.33
N GLY A 222 0.24 -13.21 5.38
CA GLY A 222 -0.90 -13.23 6.30
C GLY A 222 -1.90 -12.06 6.22
N CYS A 223 -1.88 -11.26 5.15
CA CYS A 223 -2.89 -10.20 4.91
C CYS A 223 -4.12 -10.72 4.16
#